data_AF-A0A9X2QNP7-F1
#
_entry.id   AF-A0A9X2QNP7-F1
#
_cell.length_a   1.000
_cell.length_b   1.000
_cell.length_c   1.000
_cell.angle_alpha   90.00
_cell.angle_beta   90.00
_cell.angle_gamma   90.00
#
_symmetry.space_group_name_H-M   'P 1'
#
loop_
_entity.id
_entity.type
_entity.pdbx_description
1 polymer ?
#
loop_
_entity_poly.entity_id
_entity_poly.type
_entity_poly.pdbx_seq_one_letter_code
_entity_poly.pdbx_strand_id
1 'polypeptide(L)'
;MTASKALSTTARRRATPAAKLQPHAEPFTFGVTLQQIDQFHTLLRTITAQSDMVAVCSGKPLDATSLSVLGESIFNAARAARSVVDEIYEQRLGGEWRDPVPHDVQRHA
;
A
#
# COMPACT_ATOMS: atom_id res chain seq x y z
N MET A 1 -64.27 17.99 -39.91
CA MET A 1 -62.83 18.28 -40.14
C MET A 1 -62.38 19.21 -39.03
N THR A 2 -61.77 18.65 -38.00
CA THR A 2 -61.34 19.39 -36.80
C THR A 2 -60.00 18.79 -36.39
N ALA A 3 -58.94 19.59 -36.54
CA ALA A 3 -57.57 19.20 -36.27
C ALA A 3 -57.33 19.17 -34.75
N SER A 4 -56.94 18.00 -34.22
CA SER A 4 -56.54 17.85 -32.82
C SER A 4 -55.05 18.07 -32.67
N LYS A 5 -54.75 18.99 -31.74
CA LYS A 5 -53.46 19.54 -31.37
C LYS A 5 -52.45 18.49 -30.88
N ALA A 6 -51.20 18.77 -31.19
CA ALA A 6 -50.00 18.12 -30.68
C ALA A 6 -49.92 18.13 -29.14
N LEU A 7 -49.47 17.02 -28.56
CA LEU A 7 -48.77 17.01 -27.28
C LEU A 7 -47.35 16.49 -27.49
N SER A 8 -46.41 17.42 -27.62
CA SER A 8 -44.98 17.14 -27.49
C SER A 8 -44.69 16.85 -26.02
N THR A 9 -44.47 15.58 -25.69
CA THR A 9 -43.91 15.18 -24.40
C THR A 9 -42.42 15.55 -24.40
N THR A 10 -42.09 16.72 -23.87
CA THR A 10 -40.72 17.12 -23.61
C THR A 10 -40.21 16.31 -22.42
N ALA A 11 -39.52 15.20 -22.72
CA ALA A 11 -38.80 14.42 -21.72
C ALA A 11 -37.72 15.32 -21.09
N ARG A 12 -38.02 15.84 -19.89
CA ARG A 12 -37.10 16.62 -19.06
C ARG A 12 -35.96 15.69 -18.65
N ARG A 13 -34.90 15.67 -19.47
CA ARG A 13 -33.64 14.96 -19.19
C ARG A 13 -33.02 15.61 -17.96
N ARG A 14 -33.34 15.05 -16.80
CA ARG A 14 -32.73 15.40 -15.51
C ARG A 14 -31.25 15.10 -15.67
N ALA A 15 -30.44 16.14 -15.85
CA ALA A 15 -28.99 16.02 -15.85
C ALA A 15 -28.59 15.45 -14.49
N THR A 16 -28.12 14.21 -14.49
CA THR A 16 -27.41 13.64 -13.36
C THR A 16 -26.23 14.56 -13.09
N PRO A 17 -26.06 15.13 -11.88
CA PRO A 17 -24.84 15.83 -11.55
C PRO A 17 -23.71 14.82 -11.74
N ALA A 18 -22.75 15.15 -12.61
CA ALA A 18 -21.49 14.42 -12.67
C ALA A 18 -20.98 14.37 -11.23
N ALA A 19 -20.95 13.17 -10.64
CA ALA A 19 -20.33 12.95 -9.36
C ALA A 19 -18.93 13.57 -9.48
N LYS A 20 -18.70 14.64 -8.71
CA LYS A 20 -17.36 15.22 -8.58
C LYS A 20 -16.48 14.07 -8.13
N LEU A 21 -15.67 13.55 -9.05
CA LEU A 21 -14.53 12.71 -8.73
C LEU A 21 -13.69 13.57 -7.79
N GLN A 22 -13.81 13.28 -6.49
CA GLN A 22 -13.06 13.97 -5.46
C GLN A 22 -11.57 13.80 -5.74
N PRO A 23 -10.78 14.85 -5.46
CA PRO A 23 -9.42 15.00 -5.97
C PRO A 23 -8.51 13.91 -5.40
N HIS A 24 -7.49 13.57 -6.20
CA HIS A 24 -6.35 12.72 -5.90
C HIS A 24 -6.15 12.40 -4.41
N ALA A 25 -6.23 11.12 -4.06
CA ALA A 25 -5.70 10.65 -2.79
C ALA A 25 -4.25 11.13 -2.68
N GLU A 26 -3.96 11.93 -1.66
CA GLU A 26 -2.59 12.35 -1.32
C GLU A 26 -1.69 11.11 -1.33
N PRO A 27 -0.47 11.19 -1.92
CA PRO A 27 0.43 10.05 -1.93
C PRO A 27 0.68 9.57 -0.51
N PHE A 28 0.34 8.31 -0.23
CA PHE A 28 0.63 7.68 1.06
C PHE A 28 2.15 7.71 1.27
N THR A 29 2.58 8.58 2.17
CA THR A 29 3.98 8.74 2.51
C THR A 29 4.24 7.96 3.79
N PHE A 30 5.28 7.13 3.80
CA PHE A 30 5.68 6.34 4.95
C PHE A 30 7.11 6.67 5.34
N GLY A 31 7.37 6.67 6.64
CA GLY A 31 8.71 6.73 7.18
C GLY A 31 9.37 5.36 7.07
N VAL A 32 10.68 5.37 6.85
CA VAL A 32 11.51 4.16 6.89
C VAL A 32 12.78 4.50 7.64
N THR A 33 13.18 3.64 8.57
CA THR A 33 14.46 3.76 9.29
C THR A 33 15.59 3.08 8.52
N LEU A 34 16.83 3.53 8.73
CA LEU A 34 18.01 2.86 8.16
C LEU A 34 18.12 1.40 8.60
N GLN A 35 17.80 1.11 9.87
CA GLN A 35 17.79 -0.25 10.39
C GLN A 35 16.81 -1.16 9.63
N GLN A 36 15.62 -0.67 9.29
CA GLN A 36 14.66 -1.43 8.50
C GLN A 36 15.15 -1.70 7.07
N ILE A 37 15.84 -0.72 6.45
CA ILE A 37 16.47 -0.91 5.13
C ILE A 37 17.55 -1.99 5.20
N ASP A 38 18.44 -1.89 6.19
CA ASP A 38 19.54 -2.83 6.36
C ASP A 38 19.03 -4.25 6.65
N GLN A 39 18.03 -4.36 7.52
CA GLN A 39 17.37 -5.62 7.85
C GLN A 39 16.69 -6.22 6.62
N PHE A 40 15.91 -5.43 5.87
CA PHE A 40 15.24 -5.89 4.67
C PHE A 40 16.24 -6.40 3.62
N HIS A 41 17.32 -5.64 3.37
CA HIS A 41 18.37 -6.04 2.43
C HIS A 41 19.10 -7.32 2.88
N THR A 42 19.39 -7.45 4.17
CA THR A 42 20.00 -8.67 4.73
C THR A 42 19.10 -9.89 4.52
N LEU A 43 17.79 -9.74 4.74
CA LEU A 43 16.82 -10.81 4.53
C LEU A 43 16.75 -11.22 3.05
N LEU A 44 16.73 -10.26 2.13
CA LEU A 44 16.74 -10.56 0.69
C LEU A 44 18.02 -11.30 0.26
N ARG A 45 19.19 -10.93 0.79
CA ARG A 45 20.45 -11.65 0.51
C ARG A 45 20.41 -13.07 1.04
N THR A 46 19.88 -13.28 2.24
CA THR A 46 19.72 -14.63 2.82
C THR A 46 18.81 -15.50 1.97
N ILE A 47 17.64 -14.98 1.58
CA ILE A 47 16.68 -15.70 0.73
C ILE A 47 17.35 -16.08 -0.60
N THR A 48 18.06 -15.14 -1.24
CA THR A 48 18.74 -15.37 -2.52
C THR A 48 19.80 -16.46 -2.38
N ALA A 49 20.72 -16.32 -1.42
CA ALA A 49 21.80 -17.27 -1.23
C ALA A 49 21.30 -18.69 -0.93
N GLN A 50 20.23 -18.82 -0.15
CA GLN A 50 19.64 -20.12 0.18
C GLN A 50 18.86 -20.71 -0.99
N SER A 51 18.15 -19.87 -1.76
CA SER A 51 17.45 -20.31 -2.98
C SER A 51 18.43 -20.76 -4.05
N ASP A 52 19.59 -20.11 -4.17
CA ASP A 52 20.67 -20.52 -5.07
C ASP A 52 21.20 -21.91 -4.72
N MET A 53 21.37 -22.23 -3.43
CA MET A 53 21.76 -23.58 -3.01
C MET A 53 20.73 -24.64 -3.45
N VAL A 54 19.43 -24.34 -3.32
CA VAL A 54 18.37 -25.25 -3.79
C VAL A 54 18.41 -25.39 -5.31
N ALA A 55 18.61 -24.30 -6.05
CA ALA A 55 18.67 -24.30 -7.52
C ALA A 55 19.90 -25.03 -8.07
N VAL A 56 21.09 -24.81 -7.49
CA VAL A 56 22.37 -25.41 -7.93
C VAL A 56 22.44 -26.90 -7.60
N CYS A 57 21.88 -27.34 -6.47
CA CYS A 57 21.83 -28.75 -6.11
C CYS A 57 20.82 -29.57 -6.91
N SER A 58 20.13 -28.99 -7.90
CA SER A 58 19.23 -29.74 -8.79
C SER A 58 19.89 -30.91 -9.53
N GLY A 59 21.24 -30.93 -9.65
CA GLY A 59 22.02 -32.02 -10.25
C GLY A 59 22.49 -33.13 -9.29
N LYS A 60 22.45 -32.89 -7.97
CA LYS A 60 22.73 -33.89 -6.92
C LYS A 60 21.78 -33.63 -5.74
N PRO A 61 20.82 -34.53 -5.48
CA PRO A 61 19.77 -34.25 -4.50
C PRO A 61 20.37 -33.98 -3.13
N LEU A 62 19.97 -32.86 -2.53
CA LEU A 62 20.12 -32.63 -1.11
C LEU A 62 19.40 -33.75 -0.36
N ASP A 63 19.94 -34.17 0.78
CA ASP A 63 19.18 -35.06 1.65
C ASP A 63 17.90 -34.35 2.15
N ALA A 64 16.88 -35.14 2.48
CA ALA A 64 15.56 -34.62 2.82
C ALA A 64 15.58 -33.68 4.04
N THR A 65 16.51 -33.88 4.98
CA THR A 65 16.68 -33.02 6.15
C THR A 65 17.24 -31.67 5.73
N SER A 66 18.32 -31.65 4.95
CA SER A 66 18.92 -30.41 4.44
C SER A 66 17.94 -29.60 3.59
N LEU A 67 17.15 -30.26 2.75
CA LEU A 67 16.12 -29.59 1.95
C LEU A 67 15.03 -28.96 2.83
N SER A 68 14.58 -29.67 3.86
CA SER A 68 13.57 -29.16 4.79
C SER A 68 14.08 -27.96 5.59
N VAL A 69 15.32 -28.03 6.09
CA VAL A 69 15.98 -26.93 6.83
C VAL A 69 16.15 -25.70 5.94
N LEU A 70 16.58 -25.88 4.69
CA LEU A 70 16.69 -24.76 3.74
C LEU A 70 15.33 -24.13 3.44
N GLY A 71 14.30 -24.95 3.20
CA GLY A 71 12.93 -24.46 2.97
C GLY A 71 12.38 -23.67 4.16
N GLU A 72 12.58 -24.17 5.39
CA GLU A 72 12.19 -23.48 6.62
C GLU A 72 12.94 -22.16 6.78
N SER A 73 14.26 -22.15 6.52
CA SER A 73 15.08 -20.95 6.64
C SER A 73 14.64 -19.86 5.66
N ILE A 74 14.37 -20.23 4.39
CA ILE A 74 13.85 -19.32 3.37
C ILE A 74 12.48 -18.77 3.78
N PHE A 75 11.58 -19.64 4.24
CA PHE A 75 10.25 -19.24 4.69
C PHE A 75 10.31 -18.23 5.85
N ASN A 76 11.16 -18.50 6.85
CA ASN A 76 11.32 -17.63 8.00
C ASN A 76 11.92 -16.27 7.61
N ALA A 77 12.91 -16.25 6.71
CA ALA A 77 13.48 -15.01 6.20
C ALA A 77 12.45 -14.18 5.40
N ALA A 78 11.65 -14.83 4.56
CA ALA A 78 10.58 -14.17 3.80
C ALA A 78 9.48 -13.62 4.72
N ARG A 79 9.11 -14.38 5.76
CA ARG A 79 8.17 -13.93 6.79
C ARG A 79 8.70 -12.68 7.52
N ALA A 80 9.96 -12.68 7.92
CA ALA A 80 10.58 -11.52 8.55
C ALA A 80 10.62 -10.31 7.62
N ALA A 81 10.89 -10.52 6.32
CA ALA A 81 10.90 -9.43 5.34
C ALA A 81 9.51 -8.79 5.20
N ARG A 82 8.46 -9.61 5.23
CA ARG A 82 7.08 -9.14 5.26
C ARG A 82 6.77 -8.35 6.53
N SER A 83 7.23 -8.80 7.69
CA SER A 83 7.06 -8.05 8.95
C SER A 83 7.70 -6.66 8.90
N VAL A 84 8.90 -6.52 8.32
CA VAL A 84 9.52 -5.20 8.12
C VAL A 84 8.66 -4.28 7.25
N VAL A 85 8.08 -4.82 6.18
CA VAL A 85 7.19 -4.06 5.30
C VAL A 85 5.90 -3.67 6.02
N ASP A 86 5.30 -4.59 6.78
CA ASP A 86 4.10 -4.31 7.57
C ASP A 86 4.37 -3.21 8.62
N GLU A 87 5.54 -3.22 9.28
CA GLU A 87 5.95 -2.14 10.19
C GLU A 87 6.09 -0.78 9.51
N ILE A 88 6.59 -0.73 8.27
CA ILE A 88 6.67 0.51 7.48
C ILE A 88 5.27 1.07 7.21
N TYR A 89 4.27 0.21 6.96
CA TYR A 89 2.88 0.65 6.75
C TYR A 89 2.26 1.32 7.98
N GLU A 90 2.72 0.97 9.18
CA GLU A 90 2.28 1.62 10.43
C GLU A 90 2.95 2.99 10.65
N GLN A 91 4.04 3.29 9.92
CA GLN A 91 4.81 4.53 10.04
C GLN A 91 4.35 5.61 9.04
N ARG A 92 3.05 5.87 8.94
CA ARG A 92 2.51 6.90 8.05
C ARG A 92 2.99 8.30 8.41
N LEU A 93 3.51 9.02 7.42
CA LEU A 93 3.86 10.43 7.51
C LEU A 93 2.73 11.27 6.90
N GLY A 94 2.25 12.29 7.63
CA GLY A 94 1.20 13.20 7.17
C GLY A 94 -0.19 13.02 7.79
N GLY A 95 -0.26 12.43 8.99
CA GLY A 95 -1.52 12.06 9.66
C GLY A 95 -1.97 12.94 10.84
N GLU A 96 -1.58 14.20 10.94
CA GLU A 96 -2.32 15.24 11.70
C GLU A 96 -1.74 16.62 11.33
N TRP A 97 -2.27 17.27 10.29
CA TRP A 97 -2.11 18.71 10.18
C TRP A 97 -2.97 19.32 11.30
N ARG A 98 -2.37 19.51 12.48
CA ARG A 98 -3.00 20.26 13.55
C ARG A 98 -2.92 21.73 13.12
N ASP A 99 -4.08 22.32 12.82
CA ASP A 99 -4.16 23.74 12.48
C ASP A 99 -3.38 24.56 13.53
N PRO A 100 -2.49 25.48 13.12
CA PRO A 100 -1.92 26.43 14.05
C PRO A 100 -3.08 27.27 14.60
N VAL A 101 -3.33 27.16 15.90
CA VAL A 101 -4.30 28.00 16.61
C VAL A 101 -3.90 29.47 16.33
N PRO A 102 -4.78 30.28 15.71
CA PRO A 102 -4.47 31.69 15.48
C PRO A 102 -4.32 32.39 16.83
N HIS A 103 -3.12 32.93 17.09
CA HIS A 103 -2.81 33.74 18.27
C HIS A 103 -3.37 35.16 18.08
N ASP A 104 -4.69 35.28 17.97
CA ASP A 104 -5.33 36.59 17.78
C ASP A 104 -6.66 36.72 18.52
N VAL A 105 -6.74 36.20 19.75
CA VAL A 105 -7.68 36.75 20.74
C VAL A 105 -7.07 36.70 22.15
N GLN A 106 -6.24 37.68 22.49
CA GLN A 106 -6.11 38.13 23.88
C GLN A 106 -5.73 39.62 23.89
N ARG A 107 -6.62 40.45 23.32
CA ARG A 107 -6.66 41.89 23.56
C ARG A 107 -7.96 42.17 24.33
N HIS A 108 -7.80 42.83 25.47
CA HIS A 108 -8.83 43.45 26.32
C HIS A 108 -9.57 42.53 27.31
N ALA A 109 -9.18 42.60 28.58
CA ALA A 109 -9.90 43.40 29.59
C ALA A 109 -9.00 43.59 30.82
#